data_AF-A0A534JI13-F1
#
_entry.id   AF-A0A534JI13-F1
#
_cell.length_a   1.000
_cell.length_b   1.000
_cell.length_c   1.000
_cell.angle_alpha   90.00
_cell.angle_beta   90.00
_cell.angle_gamma   90.00
#
_symmetry.space_group_name_H-M   'P 1'
#
loop_
_entity.id
_entity.type
_entity.pdbx_description
1 polymer ?
#
loop_
_entity_poly.entity_id
_entity_poly.type
_entity_poly.pdbx_seq_one_letter_code
_entity_poly.pdbx_strand_id
1 'polypeptide(L)'
;GRAIIGAQLEPAPAGTGARVRAVSPGGPAAEAGIRAGDVIVAVNGTELKEDEPSRQVVRILRDVEPDAKVTVRVLRDGKTREFTVTTRPGPGPMAMVRRLPDVTFGPFPDMEGWMIHGPLTDMELATLTPHLGSYFGSDKGVLVLRAPADGALRLEDGDVILAIDGRAPTNGSHATRILASYQPGEKLTLRVLRQHKTLELEATVPEHGGHDKFFRRGGVFHERIEPPPGPVVIMGHEEL
;
A
#
# COMPACT_ATOMS: atom_id res chain seq x y z
N GLY A 1 -4.81 -4.47 -15.13
CA GLY A 1 -4.30 -3.33 -14.34
C GLY A 1 -4.95 -2.06 -14.85
N ARG A 2 -5.15 -1.03 -14.01
CA ARG A 2 -5.79 0.23 -14.45
C ARG A 2 -4.90 0.95 -15.48
N ALA A 3 -5.45 1.49 -16.55
CA ALA A 3 -4.69 2.28 -17.51
C ALA A 3 -4.23 3.62 -16.88
N ILE A 4 -3.01 4.06 -17.22
CA ILE A 4 -2.50 5.37 -16.85
C ILE A 4 -2.02 6.14 -18.08
N ILE A 5 -2.14 7.46 -18.02
CA ILE A 5 -1.55 8.40 -18.97
C ILE A 5 -0.25 9.03 -18.44
N GLY A 6 0.12 8.81 -17.16
CA GLY A 6 1.38 9.31 -16.60
C GLY A 6 1.43 10.84 -16.43
N ALA A 7 0.31 11.45 -16.05
CA ALA A 7 0.22 12.88 -15.73
C ALA A 7 -0.28 13.08 -14.28
N GLN A 8 0.31 14.03 -13.56
CA GLN A 8 -0.19 14.51 -12.28
C GLN A 8 -1.16 15.66 -12.53
N LEU A 9 -2.39 15.52 -12.05
CA LEU A 9 -3.47 16.46 -12.29
C LEU A 9 -3.84 17.20 -11.01
N GLU A 10 -4.12 18.49 -11.14
CA GLU A 10 -4.71 19.34 -10.11
C GLU A 10 -5.98 20.02 -10.67
N PRO A 11 -6.91 20.47 -9.82
CA PRO A 11 -8.04 21.27 -10.27
C PRO A 11 -7.57 22.54 -10.98
N ALA A 12 -8.09 22.81 -12.18
CA ALA A 12 -7.79 24.07 -12.86
C ALA A 12 -8.55 25.24 -12.20
N PRO A 13 -7.95 26.45 -12.14
CA PRO A 13 -8.67 27.65 -11.71
C PRO A 13 -9.94 27.85 -12.56
N ALA A 14 -11.04 28.24 -11.92
CA ALA A 14 -12.37 28.41 -12.52
C ALA A 14 -13.07 27.14 -13.04
N GLY A 15 -12.65 25.93 -12.63
CA GLY A 15 -13.41 24.69 -12.88
C GLY A 15 -13.43 24.23 -14.34
N THR A 16 -12.57 24.79 -15.18
CA THR A 16 -12.57 24.58 -16.64
C THR A 16 -11.86 23.29 -17.11
N GLY A 17 -11.45 22.43 -16.17
CA GLY A 17 -10.77 21.17 -16.50
C GLY A 17 -9.76 20.73 -15.45
N ALA A 18 -8.90 19.78 -15.86
CA ALA A 18 -7.83 19.23 -15.02
C ALA A 18 -6.47 19.77 -15.48
N ARG A 19 -5.82 20.59 -14.66
CA ARG A 19 -4.52 21.16 -14.97
C ARG A 19 -3.42 20.12 -14.76
N VAL A 20 -2.51 20.01 -15.72
CA VAL A 20 -1.34 19.15 -15.66
C VAL A 20 -0.26 19.86 -14.85
N ARG A 21 -0.04 19.38 -13.63
CA ARG A 21 1.03 19.89 -12.76
C ARG A 21 2.40 19.39 -13.22
N ALA A 22 2.47 18.12 -13.57
CA ALA A 22 3.69 17.46 -14.03
C ALA A 22 3.35 16.25 -14.91
N VAL A 23 4.29 15.86 -15.78
CA VAL A 23 4.23 14.62 -16.56
C VAL A 23 5.39 13.72 -16.14
N SER A 24 5.16 12.42 -16.09
CA SER A 24 6.22 11.45 -15.82
C SER A 24 7.23 11.45 -16.97
N PRO A 25 8.54 11.65 -16.71
CA PRO A 25 9.57 11.56 -17.75
C PRO A 25 9.51 10.21 -18.47
N GLY A 26 9.48 10.23 -19.82
CA GLY A 26 9.31 9.02 -20.65
C GLY A 26 7.97 8.31 -20.46
N GLY A 27 6.97 8.95 -19.85
CA GLY A 27 5.62 8.44 -19.67
C GLY A 27 4.70 8.74 -20.87
N PRO A 28 3.52 8.09 -20.96
CA PRO A 28 2.60 8.23 -22.09
C PRO A 28 2.23 9.68 -22.45
N ALA A 29 1.89 10.50 -21.45
CA ALA A 29 1.55 11.91 -21.65
C ALA A 29 2.74 12.71 -22.20
N ALA A 30 3.95 12.46 -21.70
CA ALA A 30 5.15 13.15 -22.17
C ALA A 30 5.48 12.78 -23.63
N GLU A 31 5.35 11.50 -24.00
CA GLU A 31 5.54 11.01 -25.37
C GLU A 31 4.50 11.56 -26.34
N ALA A 32 3.25 11.69 -25.88
CA ALA A 32 2.19 12.34 -26.65
C ALA A 32 2.38 13.86 -26.78
N GLY A 33 3.34 14.47 -26.06
CA GLY A 33 3.62 15.91 -26.13
C GLY A 33 2.79 16.78 -25.19
N ILE A 34 2.08 16.16 -24.23
CA ILE A 34 1.43 16.85 -23.10
C ILE A 34 2.53 17.32 -22.14
N ARG A 35 2.37 18.51 -21.57
CA ARG A 35 3.37 19.16 -20.72
C ARG A 35 2.73 19.79 -19.49
N ALA A 36 3.56 20.08 -18.49
CA ALA A 36 3.13 20.87 -17.35
C ALA A 36 2.58 22.23 -17.81
N GLY A 37 1.47 22.66 -17.21
CA GLY A 37 0.75 23.89 -17.58
C GLY A 37 -0.43 23.67 -18.52
N ASP A 38 -0.54 22.52 -19.18
CA ASP A 38 -1.73 22.17 -19.97
C ASP A 38 -2.97 22.04 -19.08
N VAL A 39 -4.14 22.40 -19.61
CA VAL A 39 -5.42 22.11 -18.95
C VAL A 39 -6.18 21.10 -19.79
N ILE A 40 -6.35 19.88 -19.29
CA ILE A 40 -7.16 18.86 -19.96
C ILE A 40 -8.62 19.30 -19.85
N VAL A 41 -9.31 19.36 -20.98
CA VAL A 41 -10.72 19.77 -21.09
C VAL A 41 -11.63 18.65 -21.58
N ALA A 42 -11.07 17.63 -22.24
CA ALA A 42 -11.81 16.43 -22.63
C ALA A 42 -10.90 15.20 -22.73
N VAL A 43 -11.47 14.01 -22.50
CA VAL A 43 -10.81 12.71 -22.65
C VAL A 43 -11.77 11.76 -23.38
N ASN A 44 -11.31 11.13 -24.46
CA ASN A 44 -12.12 10.27 -25.34
C ASN A 44 -13.44 10.90 -25.80
N GLY A 45 -13.43 12.21 -26.05
CA GLY A 45 -14.62 12.97 -26.44
C GLY A 45 -15.54 13.37 -25.27
N THR A 46 -15.33 12.84 -24.07
CA THR A 46 -16.05 13.25 -22.85
C THR A 46 -15.47 14.55 -22.32
N GLU A 47 -16.30 15.60 -22.26
CA GLU A 47 -15.92 16.89 -21.69
C GLU A 47 -15.86 16.82 -20.16
N LEU A 48 -14.82 17.45 -19.60
CA LEU A 48 -14.63 17.52 -18.16
C LEU A 48 -15.41 18.70 -17.59
N LYS A 49 -16.64 18.43 -17.15
CA LYS A 49 -17.61 19.44 -16.67
C LYS A 49 -18.03 19.25 -15.22
N GLU A 50 -17.55 18.19 -14.55
CA GLU A 50 -17.92 17.90 -13.17
C GLU A 50 -17.20 18.81 -12.17
N ASP A 51 -17.71 18.85 -10.93
CA ASP A 51 -17.13 19.62 -9.81
C ASP A 51 -15.66 19.25 -9.52
N GLU A 52 -15.26 18.02 -9.86
CA GLU A 52 -13.88 17.54 -9.76
C GLU A 52 -13.37 16.96 -11.09
N PRO A 53 -12.93 17.82 -12.04
CA PRO A 53 -12.47 17.39 -13.37
C PRO A 53 -11.30 16.40 -13.32
N SER A 54 -10.40 16.55 -12.34
CA SER A 54 -9.25 15.66 -12.15
C SER A 54 -9.68 14.24 -11.78
N ARG A 55 -10.72 14.09 -10.94
CA ARG A 55 -11.29 12.78 -10.60
C ARG A 55 -12.06 12.17 -11.77
N GLN A 56 -12.71 13.00 -12.57
CA GLN A 56 -13.40 12.56 -13.78
C GLN A 56 -12.44 11.93 -14.78
N VAL A 57 -11.25 12.50 -14.99
CA VAL A 57 -10.20 11.88 -15.83
C VAL A 57 -9.82 10.50 -15.31
N VAL A 58 -9.63 10.36 -14.00
CA VAL A 58 -9.29 9.06 -13.39
C VAL A 58 -10.40 8.04 -13.60
N ARG A 59 -11.68 8.44 -13.52
CA ARG A 59 -12.81 7.54 -13.79
C ARG A 59 -12.86 7.11 -15.25
N ILE A 60 -12.75 8.04 -16.19
CA ILE A 60 -12.72 7.71 -17.63
C ILE A 60 -11.60 6.71 -17.94
N LEU A 61 -10.42 6.90 -17.35
CA LEU A 61 -9.28 6.00 -17.56
C LEU A 61 -9.42 4.64 -16.85
N ARG A 62 -10.36 4.46 -15.91
CA ARG A 62 -10.61 3.14 -15.29
C ARG A 62 -11.24 2.15 -16.26
N ASP A 63 -12.06 2.66 -17.17
CA ASP A 63 -12.79 1.85 -18.15
C ASP A 63 -11.96 1.62 -19.43
N VAL A 64 -10.75 2.18 -19.49
CA VAL A 64 -9.82 2.06 -20.62
C VAL A 64 -8.83 0.93 -20.35
N GLU A 65 -8.62 0.09 -21.35
CA GLU A 65 -7.61 -0.96 -21.30
C GLU A 65 -6.17 -0.39 -21.36
N PRO A 66 -5.18 -1.04 -20.74
CA PRO A 66 -3.78 -0.73 -20.98
C PRO A 66 -3.42 -0.84 -22.47
N ASP A 67 -2.43 -0.06 -22.90
CA ASP A 67 -1.94 -0.03 -24.30
C ASP A 67 -2.99 0.46 -25.33
N ALA A 68 -4.14 0.95 -24.86
CA ALA A 68 -5.16 1.58 -25.68
C ALA A 68 -4.81 3.04 -26.01
N LYS A 69 -5.26 3.50 -27.18
CA LYS A 69 -5.12 4.90 -27.58
C LYS A 69 -6.27 5.72 -26.99
N VAL A 70 -5.92 6.72 -26.19
CA VAL A 70 -6.86 7.68 -25.59
C VAL A 70 -6.65 9.04 -26.20
N THR A 71 -7.72 9.67 -26.66
CA THR A 71 -7.68 11.02 -27.21
C THR A 71 -7.87 12.03 -26.09
N VAL A 72 -6.87 12.87 -25.86
CA VAL A 72 -6.85 13.88 -24.80
C VAL A 72 -6.84 15.26 -25.43
N ARG A 73 -7.86 16.05 -25.13
CA ARG A 73 -7.97 17.45 -25.57
C ARG A 73 -7.51 18.35 -24.45
N VAL A 74 -6.56 19.23 -24.75
CA VAL A 74 -5.99 20.18 -23.79
C VAL A 74 -6.09 21.61 -24.29
N LEU A 75 -6.14 22.55 -23.35
CA LEU A 75 -5.99 23.97 -23.57
C LEU A 75 -4.54 24.37 -23.20
N ARG A 76 -3.81 24.91 -24.17
CA ARG A 76 -2.44 25.42 -23.99
C ARG A 76 -2.36 26.82 -24.61
N ASP A 77 -1.99 27.81 -23.81
CA ASP A 77 -1.90 29.22 -24.23
C ASP A 77 -3.21 29.74 -24.86
N GLY A 78 -4.35 29.32 -24.31
CA GLY A 78 -5.69 29.66 -24.80
C GLY A 78 -6.12 28.96 -26.09
N LYS A 79 -5.30 28.05 -26.64
CA LYS A 79 -5.62 27.27 -27.83
C LYS A 79 -5.86 25.81 -27.49
N THR A 80 -6.92 25.25 -28.06
CA THR A 80 -7.25 23.83 -27.93
C THR A 80 -6.32 23.00 -28.81
N ARG A 81 -5.72 21.96 -28.24
CA ARG A 81 -4.88 20.97 -28.92
C ARG A 81 -5.37 19.58 -28.58
N GLU A 82 -5.23 18.67 -29.52
CA GLU A 82 -5.65 17.28 -29.35
C GLU A 82 -4.42 16.37 -29.44
N PHE A 83 -4.30 15.46 -28.48
CA PHE A 83 -3.17 14.55 -28.33
C PHE A 83 -3.69 13.13 -28.21
N THR A 84 -3.12 12.20 -28.97
CA THR A 84 -3.38 10.77 -28.80
C THR A 84 -2.34 10.20 -27.84
N VAL A 85 -2.79 9.75 -26.67
CA VAL A 85 -1.96 9.16 -25.63
C VAL A 85 -2.17 7.64 -25.64
N THR A 86 -1.12 6.87 -25.89
CA THR A 86 -1.17 5.42 -25.72
C THR A 86 -1.02 5.08 -24.24
N THR A 87 -2.09 4.64 -23.58
CA THR A 87 -2.05 4.32 -22.15
C THR A 87 -1.05 3.21 -21.88
N ARG A 88 -0.57 3.16 -20.64
CA ARG A 88 0.23 2.01 -20.17
C ARG A 88 -0.45 1.37 -18.99
N PRO A 89 -0.10 0.11 -18.66
CA PRO A 89 -0.47 -0.47 -17.38
C PRO A 89 0.01 0.45 -16.26
N GLY A 90 -0.95 1.03 -15.54
CA GLY A 90 -0.68 1.71 -14.30
C GLY A 90 -0.07 0.76 -13.31
N PRO A 91 0.69 1.28 -12.33
CA PRO A 91 1.17 0.40 -11.31
C PRO A 91 -0.03 -0.24 -10.61
N GLY A 92 -0.23 -1.54 -10.85
CA GLY A 92 -1.07 -2.34 -9.97
C GLY A 92 -0.45 -2.33 -8.58
N PRO A 93 -1.16 -2.83 -7.56
CA PRO A 93 -0.57 -3.05 -6.23
C PRO A 93 0.82 -3.72 -6.27
N MET A 94 1.10 -4.49 -7.34
CA MET A 94 2.34 -5.22 -7.58
C MET A 94 3.42 -4.52 -8.44
N ALA A 95 3.17 -3.38 -9.09
CA ALA A 95 4.14 -2.79 -10.02
C ALA A 95 5.20 -1.90 -9.34
N MET A 96 5.04 -1.62 -8.05
CA MET A 96 6.09 -1.01 -7.22
C MET A 96 7.31 -1.94 -7.09
N VAL A 97 7.15 -3.23 -7.41
CA VAL A 97 8.16 -4.29 -7.30
C VAL A 97 9.09 -4.37 -8.52
N ARG A 98 8.70 -3.84 -9.70
CA ARG A 98 9.38 -4.13 -10.97
C ARG A 98 10.44 -3.09 -11.40
N ARG A 99 10.80 -2.14 -10.53
CA ARG A 99 11.83 -1.10 -10.79
C ARG A 99 13.18 -1.36 -10.11
N LEU A 100 13.37 -2.52 -9.50
CA LEU A 100 14.68 -2.98 -9.02
C LEU A 100 15.25 -3.93 -10.08
N PRO A 101 16.41 -3.65 -10.70
CA PRO A 101 17.11 -4.69 -11.44
C PRO A 101 17.61 -5.73 -10.43
N ASP A 102 17.48 -7.00 -10.79
CA ASP A 102 18.08 -8.17 -10.13
C ASP A 102 17.44 -8.69 -8.82
N VAL A 103 16.11 -8.84 -8.79
CA VAL A 103 15.48 -9.81 -7.88
C VAL A 103 14.48 -10.68 -8.65
N THR A 104 14.85 -11.94 -8.88
CA THR A 104 13.97 -12.98 -9.42
C THR A 104 12.88 -13.31 -8.40
N PHE A 105 11.66 -12.83 -8.65
CA PHE A 105 10.49 -13.24 -7.87
C PHE A 105 9.90 -14.53 -8.44
N GLY A 106 9.96 -15.61 -7.65
CA GLY A 106 9.17 -16.84 -7.86
C GLY A 106 7.67 -16.61 -7.62
N PRO A 107 6.82 -17.65 -7.78
CA PRO A 107 5.36 -17.52 -7.74
C PRO A 107 4.91 -16.97 -6.38
N PHE A 108 4.31 -15.78 -6.40
CA PHE A 108 3.96 -15.01 -5.22
C PHE A 108 2.84 -15.68 -4.41
N PRO A 109 3.06 -16.00 -3.12
CA PRO A 109 1.97 -16.13 -2.17
C PRO A 109 1.33 -14.74 -1.93
N ASP A 110 0.00 -14.70 -1.92
CA ASP A 110 -0.89 -13.72 -1.28
C ASP A 110 -0.28 -12.40 -0.73
N MET A 111 0.09 -11.52 -1.66
CA MET A 111 0.57 -10.14 -1.46
C MET A 111 -0.54 -9.13 -1.07
N GLU A 112 -1.51 -9.51 -0.24
CA GLU A 112 -2.51 -8.56 0.31
C GLU A 112 -2.20 -8.19 1.77
N GLY A 113 -1.56 -9.09 2.54
CA GLY A 113 -1.09 -8.79 3.91
C GLY A 113 0.22 -8.00 3.97
N TRP A 114 1.12 -8.22 3.01
CA TRP A 114 2.49 -7.68 3.02
C TRP A 114 2.59 -6.15 2.86
N MET A 115 1.57 -5.50 2.31
CA MET A 115 1.59 -4.05 2.02
C MET A 115 0.93 -3.19 3.12
N ILE A 116 0.16 -3.80 4.02
CA ILE A 116 -0.52 -3.08 5.12
C ILE A 116 0.07 -3.45 6.48
N HIS A 117 0.69 -4.64 6.60
CA HIS A 117 0.98 -5.26 7.88
C HIS A 117 2.22 -6.17 7.74
N GLY A 118 3.42 -5.60 7.86
CA GLY A 118 4.67 -6.36 7.96
C GLY A 118 4.73 -7.23 9.23
N PRO A 119 5.79 -8.04 9.44
CA PRO A 119 5.90 -9.08 10.49
C PRO A 119 5.92 -8.56 11.96
N LEU A 120 5.55 -7.30 12.17
CA LEU A 120 5.56 -6.55 13.42
C LEU A 120 4.22 -5.83 13.62
N THR A 121 3.12 -6.40 13.12
CA THR A 121 1.76 -5.83 13.07
C THR A 121 1.25 -5.24 14.36
N ASP A 122 1.74 -5.74 15.48
CA ASP A 122 1.32 -5.47 16.84
C ASP A 122 2.39 -4.69 17.62
N MET A 123 3.50 -4.32 16.96
CA MET A 123 4.53 -3.45 17.51
C MET A 123 4.31 -2.01 17.08
N GLU A 124 4.20 -1.11 18.06
CA GLU A 124 4.07 0.33 17.80
C GLU A 124 5.37 1.03 18.19
N LEU A 125 5.92 1.80 17.24
CA LEU A 125 7.18 2.51 17.42
C LEU A 125 6.98 4.02 17.26
N ALA A 126 7.55 4.78 18.19
CA ALA A 126 7.64 6.24 18.12
C ALA A 126 9.11 6.68 18.01
N THR A 127 9.36 7.69 17.18
CA THR A 127 10.70 8.27 17.09
C THR A 127 10.90 9.24 18.24
N LEU A 128 12.01 9.12 18.98
CA LEU A 128 12.30 10.06 20.07
C LEU A 128 12.64 11.44 19.51
N THR A 129 11.94 12.46 20.02
CA THR A 129 12.37 13.85 19.91
C THR A 129 13.28 14.19 21.09
N PRO A 130 14.13 15.23 21.02
CA PRO A 130 14.98 15.61 22.14
C PRO A 130 14.22 15.85 23.46
N HIS A 131 13.02 16.42 23.39
CA HIS A 131 12.17 16.64 24.57
C HIS A 131 11.55 15.35 25.10
N LEU A 132 11.10 14.44 24.23
CA LEU A 132 10.59 13.15 24.69
C LEU A 132 11.72 12.30 25.29
N GLY A 133 12.90 12.41 24.69
CA GLY A 133 14.10 11.71 25.10
C GLY A 133 14.53 11.94 26.55
N SER A 134 14.28 13.14 27.09
CA SER A 134 14.60 13.44 28.49
C SER A 134 13.81 12.60 29.50
N TYR A 135 12.60 12.16 29.16
CA TYR A 135 11.80 11.28 30.04
C TYR A 135 12.35 9.86 30.09
N PHE A 136 12.93 9.40 28.98
CA PHE A 136 13.42 8.03 28.84
C PHE A 136 14.92 7.89 29.09
N GLY A 137 15.66 9.01 29.17
CA GLY A 137 17.11 9.01 29.41
C GLY A 137 17.95 8.85 28.14
N SER A 138 17.41 9.20 26.96
CA SER A 138 18.17 9.20 25.71
C SER A 138 17.67 10.26 24.73
N ASP A 139 18.58 10.99 24.11
CA ASP A 139 18.29 11.98 23.07
C ASP A 139 18.01 11.36 21.68
N LYS A 140 18.22 10.03 21.54
CA LYS A 140 18.17 9.31 20.27
C LYS A 140 17.55 7.93 20.44
N GLY A 141 17.10 7.36 19.32
CA GLY A 141 16.54 6.02 19.28
C GLY A 141 15.04 6.00 19.03
N VAL A 142 14.46 4.81 19.17
CA VAL A 142 13.08 4.53 18.82
C VAL A 142 12.38 3.93 20.03
N LEU A 143 11.37 4.63 20.53
CA LEU A 143 10.54 4.20 21.66
C LEU A 143 9.56 3.11 21.21
N VAL A 144 9.51 2.02 21.96
CA VAL A 144 8.52 0.97 21.85
C VAL A 144 7.30 1.41 22.66
N LEU A 145 6.24 1.81 21.97
CA LEU A 145 4.95 2.12 22.61
C LEU A 145 4.21 0.84 22.96
N ARG A 146 4.33 -0.17 22.09
CA ARG A 146 3.74 -1.48 22.25
C ARG A 146 4.71 -2.54 21.72
N ALA A 147 5.07 -3.49 22.56
CA ALA A 147 5.88 -4.63 22.19
C ALA A 147 5.04 -5.72 21.49
N PRO A 148 5.64 -6.53 20.61
CA PRO A 148 4.96 -7.67 19.99
C PRO A 148 4.45 -8.65 21.05
N ALA A 149 3.25 -9.19 20.84
CA ALA A 149 2.62 -10.08 21.83
C ALA A 149 3.27 -11.47 21.92
N ASP A 150 4.04 -11.85 20.90
CA ASP A 150 4.74 -13.14 20.83
C ASP A 150 5.99 -13.19 21.72
N GLY A 151 6.47 -12.04 22.21
CA GLY A 151 7.68 -11.92 23.03
C GLY A 151 8.97 -12.31 22.32
N ALA A 152 8.95 -12.56 21.00
CA ALA A 152 10.09 -13.08 20.26
C ALA A 152 11.29 -12.12 20.28
N LEU A 153 10.99 -10.82 20.26
CA LEU A 153 11.98 -9.74 20.35
C LEU A 153 12.40 -9.39 21.79
N ARG A 154 11.75 -9.98 22.81
CA ARG A 154 11.99 -9.72 24.25
C ARG A 154 11.90 -8.23 24.65
N LEU A 155 11.29 -7.43 23.79
CA LEU A 155 11.00 -6.01 24.03
C LEU A 155 9.85 -5.87 25.01
N GLU A 156 9.86 -4.78 25.76
CA GLU A 156 8.79 -4.35 26.65
C GLU A 156 8.29 -2.96 26.24
N ASP A 157 7.04 -2.66 26.61
CA ASP A 157 6.48 -1.33 26.46
C ASP A 157 7.31 -0.32 27.26
N GLY A 158 7.68 0.79 26.61
CA GLY A 158 8.55 1.81 27.20
C GLY A 158 10.04 1.59 26.97
N ASP A 159 10.46 0.51 26.29
CA ASP A 159 11.84 0.35 25.86
C ASP A 159 12.22 1.38 24.79
N VAL A 160 13.45 1.87 24.83
CA VAL A 160 14.03 2.65 23.71
C VAL A 160 15.06 1.81 22.98
N ILE A 161 14.81 1.49 21.72
CA ILE A 161 15.75 0.80 20.85
C ILE A 161 16.84 1.79 20.44
N LEU A 162 18.07 1.52 20.88
CA LEU A 162 19.27 2.29 20.57
C LEU A 162 20.04 1.69 19.39
N ALA A 163 20.06 0.36 19.26
CA ALA A 163 20.67 -0.33 18.13
C ALA A 163 20.07 -1.72 17.85
N ILE A 164 20.18 -2.16 16.60
CA ILE A 164 19.82 -3.49 16.10
C ILE A 164 21.04 -4.05 15.37
N ASP A 165 21.73 -5.02 15.97
CA ASP A 165 23.06 -5.52 15.56
C ASP A 165 24.05 -4.38 15.24
N GLY A 166 24.18 -3.44 16.19
CA GLY A 166 25.06 -2.28 16.04
C GLY A 166 24.55 -1.18 15.10
N ARG A 167 23.45 -1.39 14.38
CA ARG A 167 22.82 -0.37 13.54
C ARG A 167 21.88 0.50 14.36
N ALA A 168 22.17 1.79 14.48
CA ALA A 168 21.32 2.74 15.20
C ALA A 168 20.14 3.21 14.33
N PRO A 169 18.89 2.85 14.66
CA PRO A 169 17.74 3.33 13.90
C PRO A 169 17.52 4.83 14.14
N THR A 170 17.15 5.54 13.08
CA THR A 170 16.91 7.00 13.11
C THR A 170 15.45 7.36 13.34
N ASN A 171 14.53 6.43 13.04
CA ASN A 171 13.10 6.56 13.24
C ASN A 171 12.42 5.19 13.24
N GLY A 172 11.14 5.14 13.59
CA GLY A 172 10.35 3.91 13.62
C GLY A 172 10.35 3.12 12.31
N SER A 173 10.20 3.81 11.17
CA SER A 173 10.22 3.17 9.84
C SER A 173 11.60 2.61 9.48
N HIS A 174 12.68 3.23 9.95
CA HIS A 174 14.04 2.73 9.76
C HIS A 174 14.27 1.48 10.61
N ALA A 175 13.79 1.47 11.86
CA ALA A 175 13.84 0.29 12.72
C ALA A 175 13.08 -0.90 12.11
N THR A 176 11.84 -0.70 11.65
CA THR A 176 11.07 -1.78 11.00
C THR A 176 11.75 -2.28 9.73
N ARG A 177 12.34 -1.39 8.91
CA ARG A 177 13.09 -1.80 7.72
C ARG A 177 14.33 -2.62 8.07
N ILE A 178 15.04 -2.26 9.14
CA ILE A 178 16.18 -3.04 9.63
C ILE A 178 15.72 -4.43 10.06
N LEU A 179 14.67 -4.54 10.87
CA LEU A 179 14.13 -5.83 11.33
C LEU A 179 13.60 -6.68 10.17
N ALA A 180 12.93 -6.07 9.19
CA ALA A 180 12.43 -6.75 7.99
C ALA A 180 13.55 -7.24 7.05
N SER A 181 14.79 -6.82 7.25
CA SER A 181 15.94 -7.33 6.48
C SER A 181 16.41 -8.71 6.92
N TYR A 182 15.98 -9.17 8.10
CA TYR A 182 16.34 -10.48 8.65
C TYR A 182 15.34 -11.55 8.24
N GLN A 183 15.82 -12.78 8.10
CA GLN A 183 14.97 -13.93 7.83
C GLN A 183 14.34 -14.45 9.13
N PRO A 184 13.14 -15.05 9.07
CA PRO A 184 12.57 -15.76 10.21
C PRO A 184 13.55 -16.79 10.80
N GLY A 185 13.66 -16.84 12.12
CA GLY A 185 14.60 -17.71 12.82
C GLY A 185 16.03 -17.16 12.93
N GLU A 186 16.36 -16.05 12.26
CA GLU A 186 17.67 -15.40 12.46
C GLU A 186 17.77 -14.77 13.85
N LYS A 187 18.96 -14.85 14.43
CA LYS A 187 19.28 -14.22 15.70
C LYS A 187 19.75 -12.79 15.46
N LEU A 188 19.29 -11.89 16.31
CA LEU A 188 19.71 -10.49 16.33
C LEU A 188 19.91 -10.01 17.76
N THR A 189 20.70 -8.96 17.90
CA THR A 189 21.01 -8.31 19.17
C THR A 189 20.37 -6.92 19.19
N LEU A 190 19.48 -6.68 20.14
CA LEU A 190 18.87 -5.37 20.37
C LEU A 190 19.55 -4.70 21.54
N ARG A 191 20.16 -3.55 21.31
CA ARG A 191 20.59 -2.67 22.41
C ARG A 191 19.45 -1.73 22.74
N VAL A 192 18.90 -1.86 23.95
CA VAL A 192 17.74 -1.09 24.41
C VAL A 192 18.04 -0.32 25.68
N LEU A 193 17.27 0.74 25.93
CA LEU A 193 17.20 1.43 27.21
C LEU A 193 15.89 1.05 27.88
N ARG A 194 15.96 0.34 29.01
CA ARG A 194 14.82 -0.06 29.83
C ARG A 194 14.99 0.53 31.22
N GLN A 195 14.01 1.31 31.68
CA GLN A 195 14.07 1.98 32.99
C GLN A 195 15.40 2.74 33.20
N HIS A 196 15.85 3.49 32.18
CA HIS A 196 17.10 4.26 32.14
C HIS A 196 18.39 3.42 32.24
N LYS A 197 18.30 2.09 32.12
CA LYS A 197 19.46 1.19 32.06
C LYS A 197 19.61 0.61 30.66
N THR A 198 20.83 0.62 30.15
CA THR A 198 21.11 -0.01 28.84
C THR A 198 21.18 -1.52 29.02
N LEU A 199 20.42 -2.25 28.22
CA LEU A 199 20.40 -3.70 28.15
C LEU A 199 20.72 -4.16 26.72
N GLU A 200 21.31 -5.34 26.61
CA GLU A 200 21.46 -6.05 25.34
C GLU A 200 20.56 -7.28 25.38
N LEU A 201 19.65 -7.36 24.42
CA LEU A 201 18.68 -8.43 24.29
C LEU A 201 19.04 -9.26 23.06
N GLU A 202 19.39 -10.51 23.29
CA GLU A 202 19.44 -11.50 22.21
C GLU A 202 18.03 -12.00 21.92
N ALA A 203 17.61 -11.83 20.68
CA ALA A 203 16.29 -12.18 20.19
C ALA A 203 16.39 -13.00 18.90
N THR A 204 15.33 -13.76 18.63
CA THR A 204 15.17 -14.50 17.38
C THR A 204 13.99 -13.92 16.64
N VAL A 205 14.15 -13.65 15.35
CA VAL A 205 13.06 -13.15 14.50
C VAL A 205 11.95 -14.21 14.43
N PRO A 206 10.70 -13.89 14.76
CA PRO A 206 9.61 -14.87 14.76
C PRO A 206 9.29 -15.41 13.37
N GLU A 207 8.88 -16.68 13.29
CA GLU A 207 8.21 -17.25 12.11
C GLU A 207 6.76 -16.76 12.04
N HIS A 208 6.26 -16.44 10.83
CA HIS A 208 5.04 -15.67 10.60
C HIS A 208 3.81 -16.16 11.41
N GLY A 209 3.32 -15.30 12.30
CA GLY A 209 1.97 -15.38 12.89
C GLY A 209 0.94 -14.69 12.00
N GLY A 210 0.66 -15.24 10.83
CA GLY A 210 -0.49 -14.85 10.04
C GLY A 210 -1.79 -15.19 10.78
N HIS A 211 -2.48 -14.17 11.29
CA HIS A 211 -3.94 -14.05 11.24
C HIS A 211 -4.84 -15.22 11.75
N ASP A 212 -4.53 -16.00 12.80
CA ASP A 212 -5.51 -17.00 13.32
C ASP A 212 -6.34 -16.58 14.55
N LYS A 213 -6.33 -15.30 14.96
CA LYS A 213 -7.01 -14.89 16.21
C LYS A 213 -8.07 -13.78 16.13
N PHE A 214 -8.30 -13.17 14.97
CA PHE A 214 -9.38 -12.18 14.82
C PHE A 214 -10.74 -12.76 14.37
N PHE A 215 -10.80 -14.02 13.90
CA PHE A 215 -12.05 -14.70 13.52
C PHE A 215 -12.63 -15.65 14.57
N ARG A 216 -12.10 -15.68 15.81
CA ARG A 216 -12.60 -16.59 16.87
C ARG A 216 -13.22 -15.90 18.08
N ARG A 217 -13.72 -14.67 17.92
CA ARG A 217 -14.58 -14.01 18.93
C ARG A 217 -15.80 -13.36 18.29
N GLY A 218 -16.66 -14.24 17.78
CA GLY A 218 -17.97 -13.93 17.25
C GLY A 218 -18.70 -15.25 17.02
N GLY A 219 -19.03 -15.94 18.11
CA GLY A 219 -19.79 -17.17 18.05
C GLY A 219 -21.17 -16.90 17.46
N VAL A 220 -21.34 -17.24 16.18
CA VAL A 220 -22.64 -17.56 15.60
C VAL A 220 -22.47 -18.92 14.96
N PHE A 221 -23.04 -19.92 15.63
CA PHE A 221 -23.15 -21.29 15.17
C PHE A 221 -23.68 -21.32 13.74
N HIS A 222 -22.90 -21.87 12.80
CA HIS A 222 -23.45 -22.53 11.64
C HIS A 222 -23.17 -24.02 11.82
N GLU A 223 -24.02 -24.62 12.64
CA GLU A 223 -24.30 -26.04 12.57
C GLU A 223 -24.66 -26.35 11.12
N ARG A 224 -23.90 -27.27 10.50
CA ARG A 224 -24.18 -27.74 9.15
C ARG A 224 -25.44 -28.59 9.24
N ILE A 225 -26.60 -27.93 9.21
CA ILE A 225 -27.89 -28.57 9.05
C ILE A 225 -27.94 -29.04 7.59
N GLU A 226 -27.82 -30.35 7.38
CA GLU A 226 -28.19 -30.97 6.11
C GLU A 226 -29.66 -30.61 5.80
N PRO A 227 -29.98 -30.11 4.60
CA PRO A 227 -31.35 -29.79 4.26
C PRO A 227 -32.19 -31.10 4.20
N PRO A 228 -33.40 -31.12 4.78
CA PRO A 228 -34.26 -32.30 4.72
C PRO A 228 -34.69 -32.60 3.27
N PRO A 229 -34.89 -33.88 2.89
CA PRO A 229 -35.30 -34.23 1.55
C PRO A 229 -36.71 -33.71 1.27
N GLY A 230 -36.82 -32.77 0.33
CA GLY A 230 -38.09 -32.31 -0.21
C GLY A 230 -38.69 -33.35 -1.16
N PRO A 231 -40.03 -33.48 -1.22
CA PRO A 231 -40.71 -34.51 -1.99
C PRO A 231 -40.67 -34.19 -3.50
N VAL A 232 -40.28 -35.18 -4.31
CA VAL A 232 -40.51 -35.14 -5.76
C VAL A 232 -41.94 -35.62 -6.02
N VAL A 233 -42.72 -34.74 -6.64
CA VAL A 233 -44.13 -34.94 -6.99
C VAL A 233 -44.27 -35.99 -8.09
N ILE A 234 -45.24 -36.88 -7.89
CA ILE A 234 -45.71 -37.92 -8.82
C ILE A 234 -46.70 -37.31 -9.83
N MET A 235 -46.49 -37.59 -11.12
CA MET A 235 -47.53 -37.80 -12.14
C MET A 235 -46.92 -38.83 -13.13
N GLY A 236 -47.48 -40.00 -13.45
CA GLY A 236 -48.85 -40.49 -13.41
C GLY A 236 -49.26 -40.92 -14.83
N HIS A 237 -49.83 -42.13 -14.95
CA HIS A 237 -50.32 -42.86 -16.16
C HIS A 237 -49.26 -43.64 -16.99
N GLU A 238 -49.43 -44.92 -17.36
CA GLU A 238 -50.50 -45.92 -17.25
C GLU A 238 -49.93 -47.28 -17.72
N GLU A 239 -50.28 -48.42 -17.12
CA GLU A 239 -50.65 -49.67 -17.83
C GLU A 239 -51.37 -50.61 -16.84
N LEU A 240 -52.67 -50.85 -17.14
CA LEU A 240 -53.57 -51.95 -16.74
C LEU A 240 -54.07 -52.05 -15.29
#